data_AF-A0A1C6FMA0-F1
#
_entry.id   AF-A0A1C6FMA0-F1
#
_cell.length_a   1.000
_cell.length_b   1.000
_cell.length_c   1.000
_cell.angle_alpha   90.00
_cell.angle_beta   90.00
_cell.angle_gamma   90.00
#
_symmetry.space_group_name_H-M   'P 1'
#
loop_
_entity.id
_entity.type
_entity.pdbx_description
1 polymer ?
#
loop_
_entity_poly.entity_id
_entity_poly.type
_entity_poly.pdbx_seq_one_letter_code
_entity_poly.pdbx_strand_id
1 'polypeptide(L)'
;MAENKATTLEQLRALAERGKLDTLNRVDQLLESIIPLLEGAQHSGTTVTLPAENWSGRAQTVKDNILLADEKYWYIVCADADCFMAVSETGVKADNITVNGQVTFHCEVTPTENLTIYILRLEVEQNNE
;
A
#
# COMPACT_ATOMS: atom_id res chain seq x y z
N MET A 1 -42.19 49.40 -21.13
CA MET A 1 -42.23 47.95 -20.82
C MET A 1 -40.95 47.25 -21.26
N ALA A 2 -39.80 47.58 -20.66
CA ALA A 2 -38.50 46.97 -21.00
C ALA A 2 -37.74 46.38 -19.78
N GLU A 3 -38.17 46.71 -18.56
CA GLU A 3 -37.46 46.32 -17.33
C GLU A 3 -37.65 44.84 -16.94
N ASN A 4 -38.71 44.16 -17.42
CA ASN A 4 -38.99 42.77 -17.03
C ASN A 4 -38.08 41.71 -17.67
N LYS A 5 -37.40 42.02 -18.78
CA LYS A 5 -36.54 41.05 -19.50
C LYS A 5 -35.14 40.91 -18.90
N ALA A 6 -34.61 41.97 -18.30
CA ALA A 6 -33.28 41.95 -17.68
C ALA A 6 -33.29 41.10 -16.39
N THR A 7 -34.34 41.25 -15.57
CA THR A 7 -34.54 40.50 -14.32
C THR A 7 -34.63 38.98 -14.56
N THR A 8 -35.24 38.55 -15.67
CA THR A 8 -35.35 37.13 -16.02
C THR A 8 -34.02 36.53 -16.46
N LEU A 9 -33.18 37.30 -17.17
CA LEU A 9 -31.85 36.88 -17.62
C LEU A 9 -30.87 36.73 -16.45
N GLU A 10 -30.90 37.66 -15.49
CA GLU A 10 -30.08 37.55 -14.27
C GLU A 10 -30.51 36.39 -13.38
N GLN A 11 -31.82 36.14 -13.25
CA GLN A 11 -32.35 34.98 -12.54
C GLN A 11 -31.91 33.66 -13.17
N LEU A 12 -31.94 33.56 -14.50
CA LEU A 12 -31.46 32.39 -15.23
C LEU A 12 -29.96 32.17 -15.01
N ARG A 13 -29.16 33.24 -15.01
CA ARG A 13 -27.72 33.17 -14.71
C ARG A 13 -27.46 32.70 -13.27
N ALA A 14 -28.18 33.25 -12.29
CA ALA A 14 -28.06 32.84 -10.90
C ALA A 14 -28.44 31.37 -10.69
N LEU A 15 -29.48 30.87 -11.38
CA LEU A 15 -29.86 29.47 -11.38
C LEU A 15 -28.77 28.57 -11.98
N ALA A 16 -28.15 29.00 -13.09
CA ALA A 16 -27.07 28.26 -13.72
C ALA A 16 -25.84 28.14 -12.81
N GLU A 17 -25.43 29.24 -12.16
CA GLU A 17 -24.32 29.23 -11.19
C GLU A 17 -24.63 28.36 -9.97
N ARG A 18 -25.86 28.42 -9.46
CA ARG A 18 -26.30 27.56 -8.36
C ARG A 18 -26.29 26.08 -8.75
N GLY A 19 -26.77 25.74 -9.95
CA GLY A 19 -26.74 24.38 -10.45
C GLY A 19 -25.32 23.85 -10.66
N LYS A 20 -24.40 24.70 -11.12
CA LYS A 20 -22.98 24.38 -11.22
C LYS A 20 -22.37 24.10 -9.83
N LEU A 21 -22.63 24.96 -8.85
CA LEU A 21 -22.13 24.80 -7.49
C LEU A 21 -22.69 23.54 -6.81
N ASP A 22 -23.99 23.25 -6.99
CA ASP A 22 -24.61 22.03 -6.48
C ASP A 22 -23.98 20.77 -7.09
N THR A 23 -23.72 20.80 -8.39
CA THR A 23 -23.03 19.69 -9.08
C THR A 23 -21.61 19.51 -8.55
N LEU A 24 -20.86 20.60 -8.34
CA LEU A 24 -19.51 20.52 -7.76
C LEU A 24 -19.53 19.91 -6.36
N ASN A 25 -20.43 20.38 -5.49
CA ASN A 25 -20.55 19.84 -4.13
C ASN A 25 -20.87 18.34 -4.13
N ARG A 26 -21.74 17.89 -5.05
CA ARG A 26 -22.07 16.45 -5.19
C ARG A 26 -20.88 15.63 -5.70
N VAL A 27 -20.09 16.18 -6.61
CA VAL A 27 -18.86 15.55 -7.08
C VAL A 27 -17.83 15.46 -5.95
N ASP A 28 -17.65 16.53 -5.17
CA ASP A 28 -16.72 16.55 -4.03
C ASP A 28 -17.12 15.51 -2.97
N GLN A 29 -18.40 15.44 -2.60
CA GLN A 29 -18.89 14.40 -1.68
C GLN A 29 -18.65 12.97 -2.20
N LEU A 30 -18.81 12.77 -3.51
CA LEU A 30 -18.60 11.47 -4.13
C LEU A 30 -17.11 11.12 -4.14
N LEU A 31 -16.22 12.08 -4.40
CA LEU A 31 -14.77 11.91 -4.29
C LEU A 31 -14.35 11.56 -2.85
N GLU A 32 -14.88 12.26 -1.84
CA GLU A 32 -14.61 11.97 -0.43
C GLU A 32 -14.99 10.53 -0.03
N SER A 33 -16.02 9.96 -0.67
CA SER A 33 -16.43 8.57 -0.44
C SER A 33 -15.60 7.52 -1.20
N ILE A 34 -15.06 7.86 -2.37
CA ILE A 34 -14.33 6.92 -3.25
C ILE A 34 -12.84 6.87 -2.92
N ILE A 35 -12.24 8.00 -2.52
CA ILE A 35 -10.81 8.08 -2.20
C ILE A 35 -10.39 7.02 -1.15
N PRO A 36 -11.08 6.87 -0.01
CA PRO A 36 -10.74 5.85 0.97
C PRO A 36 -10.85 4.41 0.44
N LEU A 37 -11.77 4.15 -0.50
CA LEU A 37 -11.93 2.83 -1.12
C LEU A 37 -10.78 2.51 -2.10
N LEU A 38 -10.27 3.52 -2.79
CA LEU A 38 -9.08 3.39 -3.66
C LEU A 38 -7.79 3.29 -2.83
N GLU A 39 -7.72 4.00 -1.71
CA GLU A 39 -6.58 3.96 -0.79
C GLU A 39 -6.53 2.64 0.01
N GLY A 40 -7.68 2.10 0.43
CA GLY A 40 -7.76 0.77 1.06
C GLY A 40 -7.37 -0.38 0.13
N ALA A 41 -7.38 -0.15 -1.19
CA ALA A 41 -6.92 -1.10 -2.19
C ALA A 41 -5.42 -1.02 -2.51
N GLN A 42 -4.66 -0.11 -1.86
CA GLN A 42 -3.21 -0.01 -2.09
C GLN A 42 -2.45 -1.08 -1.30
N HIS A 43 -2.22 -2.21 -1.94
CA HIS A 43 -1.15 -3.12 -1.51
C HIS A 43 0.19 -2.43 -1.71
N SER A 44 0.98 -2.34 -0.64
CA SER A 44 2.32 -1.77 -0.68
C SER A 44 3.33 -2.89 -0.72
N GLY A 45 4.26 -2.85 -1.67
CA GLY A 45 5.31 -3.84 -1.78
C GLY A 45 6.69 -3.20 -1.77
N THR A 46 7.69 -3.98 -1.39
CA THR A 46 9.11 -3.61 -1.51
C THR A 46 9.91 -4.79 -2.03
N THR A 47 11.05 -4.48 -2.63
CA THR A 47 12.05 -5.44 -3.04
C THR A 47 13.23 -5.32 -2.08
N VAL A 48 13.57 -6.40 -1.41
CA VAL A 48 14.73 -6.46 -0.53
C VAL A 48 15.81 -7.33 -1.13
N THR A 49 17.05 -6.91 -0.97
CA THR A 49 18.21 -7.75 -1.23
C THR A 49 18.75 -8.25 0.09
N LEU A 50 19.07 -9.54 0.15
CA LEU A 50 19.76 -10.20 1.26
C LEU A 50 21.19 -10.53 0.80
N PRO A 51 22.17 -9.63 1.01
CA PRO A 51 23.55 -9.91 0.65
C PRO A 51 24.11 -11.14 1.37
N ALA A 52 24.90 -11.96 0.67
CA ALA A 52 25.52 -13.16 1.24
C ALA A 52 26.41 -12.82 2.45
N GLU A 53 27.09 -11.67 2.41
CA GLU A 53 28.01 -11.20 3.45
C GLU A 53 27.32 -10.74 4.75
N ASN A 54 26.02 -10.44 4.70
CA ASN A 54 25.28 -9.87 5.83
C ASN A 54 24.61 -10.93 6.71
N TRP A 55 24.76 -12.22 6.37
CA TRP A 55 24.28 -13.32 7.20
C TRP A 55 25.19 -13.51 8.42
N SER A 56 24.61 -13.45 9.61
CA SER A 56 25.30 -13.75 10.87
C SER A 56 24.43 -14.65 11.73
N GLY A 57 24.98 -15.78 12.19
CA GLY A 57 24.22 -16.75 12.99
C GLY A 57 22.98 -17.30 12.26
N ARG A 58 23.04 -17.42 10.93
CA ARG A 58 21.89 -17.80 10.06
C ARG A 58 20.70 -16.84 10.15
N ALA A 59 20.98 -15.59 10.46
CA ALA A 59 20.00 -14.52 10.46
C ALA A 59 20.51 -13.35 9.63
N GLN A 60 19.60 -12.63 9.00
CA GLN A 60 19.88 -11.35 8.38
C GLN A 60 18.68 -10.43 8.57
N THR A 61 18.94 -9.18 8.93
CA THR A 61 17.87 -8.22 9.21
C THR A 61 17.88 -7.10 8.20
N VAL A 62 16.72 -6.85 7.60
CA VAL A 62 16.51 -5.78 6.62
C VAL A 62 15.63 -4.70 7.24
N LYS A 63 15.83 -3.47 6.81
CA LYS A 63 15.03 -2.32 7.23
C LYS A 63 14.32 -1.70 6.04
N ASP A 64 13.02 -1.49 6.18
CA ASP A 64 12.19 -0.76 5.23
C ASP A 64 10.98 -0.19 5.95
N ASN A 65 10.69 1.10 5.74
CA ASN A 65 9.61 1.82 6.42
C ASN A 65 8.21 1.31 6.06
N ILE A 66 8.04 0.52 4.99
CA ILE A 66 6.75 -0.08 4.66
C ILE A 66 6.36 -1.20 5.64
N LEU A 67 7.32 -1.73 6.41
CA LEU A 67 7.11 -2.83 7.34
C LEU A 67 6.52 -2.29 8.64
N LEU A 68 5.31 -2.72 8.96
CA LEU A 68 4.53 -2.31 10.13
C LEU A 68 4.21 -3.54 10.99
N ALA A 69 4.57 -3.45 12.27
CA ALA A 69 4.28 -4.43 13.31
C ALA A 69 2.88 -4.18 13.88
N ASP A 70 1.86 -4.45 13.06
CA ASP A 70 0.45 -4.26 13.38
C ASP A 70 -0.36 -5.44 12.84
N GLU A 71 -1.31 -5.92 13.64
CA GLU A 71 -2.14 -7.09 13.34
C GLU A 71 -3.11 -6.88 12.17
N LYS A 72 -3.34 -5.64 11.75
CA LYS A 72 -4.10 -5.32 10.53
C LYS A 72 -3.33 -5.60 9.25
N TYR A 73 -2.02 -5.87 9.33
CA TYR A 73 -1.18 -6.08 8.16
C TYR A 73 -0.63 -7.50 8.10
N TRP A 74 -0.86 -8.16 6.96
CA TRP A 74 -0.26 -9.45 6.63
C TRP A 74 0.74 -9.29 5.50
N TYR A 75 1.75 -10.16 5.47
CA TYR A 75 2.85 -10.07 4.52
C TYR A 75 2.99 -11.35 3.72
N ILE A 76 3.03 -11.21 2.40
CA ILE A 76 3.42 -12.29 1.49
C ILE A 76 4.87 -12.06 1.12
N VAL A 77 5.70 -13.08 1.36
CA VAL A 77 7.14 -13.06 1.09
C VAL A 77 7.42 -14.10 0.01
N CYS A 78 8.06 -13.67 -1.08
CA CYS A 78 8.39 -14.54 -2.20
C CYS A 78 9.79 -14.24 -2.71
N ALA A 79 10.51 -15.26 -3.16
CA ALA A 79 11.76 -15.05 -3.87
C ALA A 79 11.51 -14.44 -5.25
N ASP A 80 12.47 -13.66 -5.72
CA ASP A 80 12.58 -13.39 -7.15
C ASP A 80 12.74 -14.69 -7.96
N ALA A 81 12.27 -14.71 -9.20
CA ALA A 81 12.29 -15.89 -10.05
C ALA A 81 13.70 -16.46 -10.23
N ASP A 82 14.71 -15.59 -10.37
CA ASP A 82 16.11 -16.03 -10.52
C ASP A 82 16.69 -16.55 -9.20
N CYS A 83 16.14 -16.10 -8.06
CA CYS A 83 16.56 -16.50 -6.72
C CYS A 83 15.76 -17.67 -6.13
N PHE A 84 14.68 -18.12 -6.78
CA PHE A 84 13.71 -19.06 -6.22
C PHE A 84 14.34 -20.38 -5.75
N MET A 85 15.21 -20.97 -6.57
CA MET A 85 15.90 -22.22 -6.23
C MET A 85 16.84 -22.03 -5.05
N ALA A 86 17.67 -20.98 -5.08
CA ALA A 86 18.64 -20.71 -4.03
C ALA A 86 17.98 -20.41 -2.67
N VAL A 87 16.91 -19.62 -2.66
CA VAL A 87 16.09 -19.35 -1.47
C VAL A 87 15.50 -20.64 -0.89
N SER A 88 15.00 -21.52 -1.76
CA SER A 88 14.40 -22.79 -1.36
C SER A 88 15.44 -23.76 -0.79
N GLU A 89 16.59 -23.91 -1.44
CA GLU A 89 17.68 -24.80 -1.01
C GLU A 89 18.35 -24.34 0.29
N THR A 90 18.43 -23.02 0.50
CA THR A 90 18.99 -22.45 1.73
C THR A 90 18.00 -22.37 2.89
N GLY A 91 16.72 -22.65 2.63
CA GLY A 91 15.65 -22.61 3.63
C GLY A 91 15.41 -21.21 4.17
N VAL A 92 15.54 -20.19 3.32
CA VAL A 92 15.34 -18.79 3.74
C VAL A 92 13.85 -18.52 4.00
N LYS A 93 13.55 -17.98 5.19
CA LYS A 93 12.20 -17.61 5.62
C LYS A 93 12.22 -16.27 6.36
N ALA A 94 11.15 -15.50 6.21
CA ALA A 94 10.95 -14.30 7.02
C ALA A 94 10.29 -14.66 8.36
N ASP A 95 10.68 -13.96 9.41
CA ASP A 95 9.97 -13.96 10.68
C ASP A 95 8.79 -12.98 10.66
N ASN A 96 7.96 -13.06 11.70
CA ASN A 96 6.95 -12.06 11.98
C ASN A 96 7.60 -10.68 12.20
N ILE A 97 6.97 -9.65 11.68
CA ILE A 97 7.39 -8.26 11.91
C ILE A 97 6.89 -7.85 13.30
N THR A 98 7.80 -7.80 14.27
CA THR A 98 7.51 -7.38 15.65
C THR A 98 7.97 -5.96 15.96
N VAL A 99 8.74 -5.35 15.05
CA VAL A 99 9.25 -3.97 15.18
C VAL A 99 9.01 -3.23 13.86
N ASN A 100 8.40 -2.05 13.94
CA ASN A 100 8.19 -1.19 12.77
C ASN A 100 9.52 -0.92 12.04
N GLY A 101 9.46 -1.00 10.73
CA GLY A 101 10.58 -0.70 9.85
C GLY A 101 11.57 -1.86 9.67
N GLN A 102 11.29 -3.06 10.20
CA GLN A 102 12.28 -4.14 10.25
C GLN A 102 11.66 -5.52 10.05
N VAL A 103 12.37 -6.38 9.32
CA VAL A 103 12.09 -7.82 9.22
C VAL A 103 13.40 -8.59 9.33
N THR A 104 13.37 -9.71 10.06
CA THR A 104 14.49 -10.64 10.16
C THR A 104 14.19 -11.87 9.31
N PHE A 105 15.17 -12.29 8.54
CA PHE A 105 15.17 -13.53 7.78
C PHE A 105 16.07 -14.54 8.45
N HIS A 106 15.65 -15.79 8.45
CA HIS A 106 16.43 -16.94 8.89
C HIS A 106 16.68 -17.90 7.73
N CYS A 107 17.80 -18.60 7.77
CA CYS A 107 18.13 -19.66 6.82
C CYS A 107 18.51 -20.97 7.55
N GLU A 108 18.35 -22.10 6.87
CA GLU A 108 18.85 -23.39 7.34
C GLU A 108 20.31 -23.58 6.95
N VAL A 109 20.66 -23.17 5.73
CA VAL A 109 22.01 -23.13 5.17
C VAL A 109 22.32 -21.71 4.77
N THR A 110 23.51 -21.21 5.15
CA THR A 110 23.90 -19.82 4.83
C THR A 110 24.04 -19.63 3.32
N PRO A 111 23.29 -18.70 2.71
CA PRO A 111 23.42 -18.40 1.29
C PRO A 111 24.84 -17.92 0.94
N THR A 112 25.34 -18.37 -0.21
CA THR A 112 26.65 -17.94 -0.75
C THR A 112 26.53 -16.83 -1.79
N GLU A 113 25.31 -16.51 -2.20
CA GLU A 113 24.99 -15.47 -3.18
C GLU A 113 23.94 -14.51 -2.64
N ASN A 114 23.82 -13.35 -3.27
CA ASN A 114 22.83 -12.36 -2.89
C ASN A 114 21.45 -12.83 -3.35
N LEU A 115 20.48 -12.79 -2.43
CA LEU A 115 19.12 -13.22 -2.73
C LEU A 115 18.19 -12.01 -2.82
N THR A 116 17.35 -11.98 -3.85
CA THR A 116 16.31 -10.96 -4.01
C THR A 116 14.97 -11.52 -3.56
N ILE A 117 14.30 -10.80 -2.67
CA ILE A 117 13.02 -11.18 -2.08
C ILE A 117 12.02 -10.04 -2.29
N TYR A 118 10.82 -10.39 -2.71
CA TYR A 118 9.67 -9.51 -2.77
C TYR A 118 8.82 -9.66 -1.51
N ILE A 119 8.42 -8.53 -0.95
CA ILE A 119 7.51 -8.47 0.20
C ILE A 119 6.31 -7.64 -0.21
N LEU A 120 5.12 -8.23 -0.12
CA LEU A 120 3.84 -7.56 -0.34
C LEU A 120 3.10 -7.43 1.00
N ARG A 121 2.76 -6.21 1.40
CA ARG A 121 1.92 -5.91 2.56
C ARG A 121 0.46 -5.79 2.14
N LEU A 122 -0.39 -6.55 2.83
CA LEU A 122 -1.83 -6.56 2.68
C LEU A 122 -2.47 -5.99 3.93
N GLU A 123 -3.39 -5.04 3.78
CA GLU A 123 -4.29 -4.64 4.86
C GLU A 123 -5.45 -5.62 4.92
N VAL A 124 -5.73 -6.13 6.12
CA VAL A 124 -6.74 -7.14 6.36
C VAL A 124 -7.75 -6.56 7.34
N GLU A 125 -9.01 -6.46 6.91
CA GLU A 125 -10.11 -6.10 7.80
C GLU A 125 -10.36 -7.27 8.75
N GLN A 126 -10.17 -7.01 10.05
CA GLN A 126 -10.58 -7.95 11.08
C GLN A 126 -12.08 -7.71 11.33
N ASN A 127 -12.92 -8.64 10.86
CA ASN A 127 -14.31 -8.69 11.29
C ASN A 127 -14.33 -9.07 12.77
N ASN A 128 -14.43 -8.07 13.65
CA ASN A 128 -14.71 -8.29 15.05
C ASN A 128 -16.16 -8.78 15.18
N GLU A 129 -16.34 -10.11 15.19
CA GLU A 129 -17.60 -10.76 15.59
C GLU A 129 -18.01 -10.40 17.02
#